data_AF-A0A0R1S3Q8-F1
#
_entry.id   AF-A0A0R1S3Q8-F1
#
_cell.length_a   1.000
_cell.length_b   1.000
_cell.length_c   1.000
_cell.angle_alpha   90.00
_cell.angle_beta   90.00
_cell.angle_gamma   90.00
#
_symmetry.space_group_name_H-M   'P 1'
#
loop_
_entity.id
_entity.type
_entity.pdbx_description
1 polymer ?
#
loop_
_entity_poly.entity_id
_entity_poly.type
_entity_poly.pdbx_seq_one_letter_code
_entity_poly.pdbx_strand_id
1 'polypeptide(L)'
;MNKLKQNRFLQQVWVRYFLVALVLAVLLPLIFGWLGISKTWRVGLLFMLINGCAAFMIGYRIQKTRAPWYHILYLPVLFALMVVVRYADYNYWFVPIYFLLSYLGINTAYERRK
;
A
#
# COMPACT_ATOMS: atom_id res chain seq x y z
N MET A 1 -4.78 -18.48 23.93
CA MET A 1 -5.20 -17.81 22.67
C MET A 1 -4.37 -16.55 22.42
N ASN A 2 -3.54 -16.59 21.37
CA ASN A 2 -2.82 -15.49 20.68
C ASN A 2 -1.93 -14.51 21.48
N LYS A 3 -0.64 -14.87 21.66
CA LYS A 3 0.44 -13.93 22.02
C LYS A 3 0.55 -12.72 21.08
N LEU A 4 0.08 -12.85 19.83
CA LEU A 4 0.00 -11.76 18.84
C LEU A 4 -0.98 -10.63 19.22
N LYS A 5 -2.05 -10.93 19.98
CA LYS A 5 -3.05 -9.92 20.40
C LYS A 5 -2.52 -8.96 21.46
N GLN A 6 -1.51 -9.38 22.23
CA GLN A 6 -0.97 -8.65 23.39
C GLN A 6 0.31 -7.87 23.08
N ASN A 7 0.74 -7.80 21.81
CA ASN A 7 1.90 -7.00 21.47
C ASN A 7 1.50 -5.53 21.26
N ARG A 8 1.77 -4.69 22.26
CA ARG A 8 1.45 -3.25 22.28
C ARG A 8 2.03 -2.51 21.07
N PHE A 9 3.13 -3.00 20.50
CA PHE A 9 3.77 -2.45 19.31
C PHE A 9 2.94 -2.65 18.02
N LEU A 10 2.40 -3.86 17.79
CA LEU A 10 1.54 -4.17 16.63
C LEU A 10 0.18 -3.47 16.69
N GLN A 11 -0.19 -2.93 17.86
CA GLN A 11 -1.40 -2.14 18.01
C GLN A 11 -1.23 -0.68 17.59
N GLN A 12 0.01 -0.20 17.43
CA GLN A 12 0.26 1.17 16.99
C GLN A 12 -0.24 1.36 15.55
N VAL A 13 -1.00 2.42 15.33
CA VAL A 13 -1.68 2.70 14.06
C VAL A 13 -0.69 2.77 12.90
N TRP A 14 0.41 3.49 13.08
CA TRP A 14 1.45 3.65 12.05
C TRP A 14 2.10 2.31 11.66
N VAL A 15 2.36 1.42 12.63
CA VAL A 15 2.93 0.08 12.39
C VAL A 15 2.01 -0.73 11.47
N ARG A 16 0.70 -0.66 11.67
CA ARG A 16 -0.26 -1.43 10.85
C ARG A 16 -0.23 -0.98 9.39
N TYR A 17 -0.30 0.34 9.14
CA TYR A 17 -0.25 0.87 7.77
C TYR A 17 1.10 0.60 7.11
N PHE A 18 2.20 0.76 7.87
CA PHE A 18 3.53 0.46 7.39
C PHE A 18 3.70 -1.02 7.02
N LEU A 19 3.24 -1.96 7.87
CA LEU A 19 3.30 -3.39 7.59
C LEU A 19 2.50 -3.78 6.35
N VAL A 20 1.30 -3.23 6.18
CA VAL A 20 0.49 -3.46 4.98
C VAL A 20 1.23 -2.96 3.74
N ALA A 21 1.78 -1.75 3.79
CA ALA A 21 2.56 -1.19 2.70
C ALA A 21 3.82 -2.02 2.40
N LEU A 22 4.53 -2.49 3.42
CA LEU A 22 5.70 -3.36 3.29
C LEU A 22 5.34 -4.69 2.61
N VAL A 23 4.25 -5.32 3.02
CA VAL A 23 3.78 -6.56 2.39
C VAL A 23 3.47 -6.33 0.91
N LEU A 24 2.71 -5.27 0.60
CA LEU A 24 2.23 -5.00 -0.76
C LEU A 24 3.34 -4.50 -1.71
N ALA A 25 4.21 -3.62 -1.25
CA ALA A 25 5.24 -2.99 -2.09
C ALA A 25 6.53 -3.83 -2.17
N VAL A 26 6.84 -4.63 -1.15
CA VAL A 26 8.13 -5.34 -1.06
C VAL A 26 7.94 -6.86 -1.11
N LEU A 27 7.20 -7.44 -0.15
CA LEU A 27 7.14 -8.90 -0.01
C LEU A 27 6.37 -9.57 -1.16
N LEU A 28 5.19 -9.05 -1.49
CA LEU A 28 4.32 -9.62 -2.52
C LEU A 28 4.99 -9.61 -3.91
N PRO A 29 5.65 -8.52 -4.34
CA PRO A 29 6.41 -8.51 -5.59
C PRO A 29 7.62 -9.42 -5.61
N LEU A 30 8.29 -9.62 -4.46
CA LEU A 30 9.38 -10.59 -4.34
C LEU A 30 8.88 -12.03 -4.45
N ILE A 31 7.76 -12.36 -3.82
CA ILE A 31 7.11 -13.68 -3.94
C ILE A 31 6.71 -13.94 -5.40
N PHE A 32 6.06 -12.98 -6.05
CA PHE A 32 5.71 -13.10 -7.48
C PHE A 32 6.98 -13.23 -8.35
N GLY A 33 8.04 -12.53 -7.93
CA GLY A 33 9.43 -12.70 -8.31
C GLY A 33 9.86 -14.16 -8.41
N TRP A 34 9.75 -14.83 -7.28
CA TRP A 34 10.19 -16.21 -7.06
C TRP A 34 9.29 -17.24 -7.74
N LEU A 35 7.98 -16.97 -7.83
CA LEU A 35 7.02 -17.84 -8.51
C LEU A 35 7.11 -17.78 -10.05
N GLY A 36 8.08 -17.03 -10.61
CA GLY A 36 8.28 -16.97 -12.07
C GLY A 36 7.19 -16.23 -12.84
N ILE A 37 6.29 -15.50 -12.17
CA ILE A 37 5.21 -14.73 -12.83
C ILE A 37 5.82 -13.71 -13.80
N SER A 38 5.30 -13.63 -15.03
CA SER A 38 5.88 -12.75 -16.05
C SER A 38 5.87 -11.28 -15.63
N LYS A 39 6.81 -10.49 -16.17
CA LYS A 39 6.92 -9.06 -15.87
C LYS A 39 5.62 -8.31 -16.15
N THR A 40 4.97 -8.60 -17.28
CA THR A 40 3.68 -8.00 -17.68
C THR A 40 2.58 -8.28 -16.66
N TRP A 41 2.47 -9.53 -16.19
CA TRP A 41 1.47 -9.88 -15.18
C TRP A 41 1.73 -9.22 -13.83
N ARG A 42 2.99 -9.04 -13.43
CA ARG A 42 3.31 -8.27 -12.21
C ARG A 42 2.88 -6.81 -12.33
N VAL A 43 3.12 -6.18 -13.48
CA VAL A 43 2.70 -4.78 -13.68
C VAL A 43 1.18 -4.66 -13.68
N GLY A 44 0.47 -5.46 -14.47
CA GLY A 44 -0.98 -5.36 -14.60
C GLY A 44 -1.74 -5.83 -13.35
N LEU A 45 -1.42 -7.01 -12.82
CA LEU A 45 -2.18 -7.56 -11.70
C LEU A 45 -1.71 -7.00 -10.37
N LEU A 46 -0.41 -7.01 -10.11
CA LEU A 46 0.11 -6.69 -8.79
C LEU A 46 0.21 -5.17 -8.59
N PHE A 47 0.84 -4.45 -9.52
CA PHE A 47 1.06 -3.02 -9.36
C PHE A 47 -0.19 -2.21 -9.68
N MET A 48 -0.88 -2.51 -10.76
CA MET A 48 -2.06 -1.74 -11.13
C MET A 48 -3.28 -2.13 -10.29
N LEU A 49 -3.70 -3.40 -10.31
CA LEU A 49 -4.92 -3.81 -9.64
C LEU A 49 -4.77 -3.94 -8.12
N ILE A 50 -3.87 -4.82 -7.63
CA ILE A 50 -3.77 -5.11 -6.19
C ILE A 50 -3.32 -3.85 -5.43
N ASN A 51 -2.18 -3.26 -5.80
CA ASN A 51 -1.67 -2.08 -5.10
C ASN A 51 -2.55 -0.84 -5.32
N GLY A 52 -3.17 -0.68 -6.49
CA GLY A 52 -4.12 0.41 -6.74
C GLY A 52 -5.36 0.32 -5.83
N CYS A 53 -6.01 -0.85 -5.79
CA CYS A 53 -7.14 -1.09 -4.88
C CYS A 53 -6.75 -0.91 -3.41
N ALA A 54 -5.56 -1.40 -3.02
CA ALA A 54 -5.05 -1.25 -1.67
C ALA A 54 -4.78 0.22 -1.31
N ALA A 55 -4.22 1.02 -2.22
CA ALA A 55 -3.99 2.45 -2.03
C ALA A 55 -5.31 3.17 -1.68
N PHE A 56 -6.34 2.97 -2.49
CA PHE A 56 -7.68 3.52 -2.21
C PHE A 56 -8.21 3.06 -0.84
N MET A 57 -8.11 1.77 -0.53
CA MET A 57 -8.59 1.21 0.74
C MET A 57 -7.80 1.75 1.95
N ILE A 58 -6.49 1.97 1.82
CA ILE A 58 -5.65 2.60 2.85
C ILE A 58 -6.17 3.99 3.17
N GLY A 59 -6.38 4.82 2.13
CA GLY A 59 -6.94 6.15 2.29
C GLY A 59 -8.33 6.16 2.95
N TYR A 60 -9.22 5.31 2.45
CA TYR A 60 -10.55 5.12 3.02
C TYR A 60 -10.52 4.74 4.51
N ARG A 61 -9.62 3.82 4.88
CA ARG A 61 -9.45 3.37 6.26
C ARG A 61 -8.85 4.44 7.14
N ILE A 62 -7.83 5.18 6.68
CA ILE A 62 -7.20 6.30 7.41
C ILE A 62 -8.27 7.29 7.86
N GLN A 63 -9.14 7.68 6.93
CA GLN A 63 -10.21 8.61 7.24
C GLN A 63 -11.21 8.00 8.24
N LYS A 64 -11.63 6.74 8.02
CA LYS A 64 -12.57 6.04 8.91
C LYS A 64 -12.03 5.89 10.35
N THR A 65 -10.73 5.64 10.52
CA THR A 65 -10.09 5.43 11.83
C THR A 65 -9.53 6.71 12.45
N ARG A 66 -9.62 7.86 11.76
CA ARG A 66 -8.96 9.14 12.14
C ARG A 66 -7.45 8.98 12.32
N ALA A 67 -6.84 8.07 11.57
CA ALA A 67 -5.40 7.96 11.53
C ALA A 67 -4.79 9.20 10.85
N PRO A 68 -3.55 9.57 11.18
CA PRO A 68 -2.88 10.67 10.49
C PRO A 68 -2.81 10.47 8.97
N TRP A 69 -3.07 11.52 8.21
CA TRP A 69 -3.18 11.47 6.75
C TRP A 69 -1.88 11.02 6.07
N TYR A 70 -0.72 11.34 6.66
CA TYR A 70 0.60 11.03 6.09
C TYR A 70 0.89 9.52 5.95
N HIS A 71 0.08 8.66 6.57
CA HIS A 71 0.20 7.20 6.39
C HIS A 71 -0.08 6.74 4.95
N ILE A 72 -0.73 7.56 4.11
CA ILE A 72 -0.86 7.28 2.67
C ILE A 72 0.49 7.24 1.95
N LEU A 73 1.55 7.81 2.53
CA LEU A 73 2.87 7.87 1.90
C LEU A 73 3.65 6.56 1.99
N TYR A 74 3.30 5.65 2.92
CA TYR A 74 4.09 4.43 3.09
C TYR A 74 4.11 3.55 1.85
N LEU A 75 2.94 3.32 1.23
CA LEU A 75 2.84 2.51 0.01
C LEU A 75 3.62 3.12 -1.18
N PRO A 76 3.39 4.38 -1.59
CA PRO A 76 4.11 4.98 -2.71
C PRO A 76 5.62 5.11 -2.46
N VAL A 77 6.06 5.44 -1.23
CA VAL A 77 7.49 5.55 -0.92
C VAL A 77 8.18 4.19 -0.97
N LEU A 78 7.63 3.17 -0.31
CA LEU A 78 8.20 1.82 -0.35
C LEU A 78 8.20 1.24 -1.77
N PHE A 79 7.16 1.53 -2.55
CA PHE A 79 7.10 1.13 -3.93
C PHE A 79 8.17 1.82 -4.79
N ALA A 80 8.34 3.13 -4.64
CA ALA A 80 9.39 3.88 -5.34
C ALA A 80 10.79 3.31 -5.05
N LEU A 81 11.08 2.99 -3.79
CA LEU A 81 12.33 2.34 -3.40
C LEU A 81 12.51 0.98 -4.10
N MET A 82 11.46 0.18 -4.20
CA MET A 82 11.51 -1.10 -4.92
C MET A 82 11.71 -0.94 -6.42
N VAL A 83 11.20 0.14 -7.03
CA VAL A 83 11.48 0.46 -8.43
C VAL A 83 12.97 0.70 -8.61
N VAL A 84 13.60 1.57 -7.81
CA VAL A 84 15.06 1.82 -7.84
C VAL A 84 15.86 0.52 -7.77
N VAL A 85 15.46 -0.40 -6.89
CA VAL A 85 16.25 -1.61 -6.60
C VAL A 85 16.05 -2.72 -7.63
N ARG A 86 14.84 -2.89 -8.20
CA ARG A 86 14.50 -4.15 -8.89
C ARG A 86 13.60 -4.04 -10.11
N TYR A 87 12.91 -2.91 -10.32
CA TYR A 87 11.94 -2.78 -11.42
C TYR A 87 12.33 -1.69 -12.41
N ALA A 88 11.72 -1.71 -13.58
CA ALA A 88 12.01 -0.74 -14.63
C ALA A 88 11.45 0.65 -14.29
N ASP A 89 12.11 1.72 -14.76
CA ASP A 89 11.80 3.11 -14.40
C ASP A 89 10.37 3.54 -14.76
N TYR A 90 9.75 2.96 -15.79
CA TYR A 90 8.36 3.28 -16.11
C TYR A 90 7.39 2.94 -14.96
N ASN A 91 7.79 2.11 -13.99
CA ASN A 91 6.96 1.82 -12.83
C ASN A 91 6.85 3.01 -11.86
N TYR A 92 7.72 4.04 -11.96
CA TYR A 92 7.59 5.25 -11.13
C TYR A 92 6.25 5.96 -11.33
N TRP A 93 5.58 5.79 -12.48
CA TRP A 93 4.24 6.33 -12.72
C TRP A 93 3.19 5.84 -11.70
N PHE A 94 3.39 4.67 -11.09
CA PHE A 94 2.47 4.17 -10.07
C PHE A 94 2.57 4.93 -8.73
N VAL A 95 3.68 5.60 -8.46
CA VAL A 95 3.90 6.36 -7.21
C VAL A 95 2.87 7.48 -7.05
N PRO A 96 2.74 8.44 -7.99
CA PRO A 96 1.69 9.46 -7.90
C PRO A 96 0.29 8.85 -8.02
N ILE A 97 0.10 7.77 -8.78
CA ILE A 97 -1.21 7.09 -8.89
C ILE A 97 -1.66 6.56 -7.52
N TYR A 98 -0.79 5.88 -6.77
CA TYR A 98 -1.14 5.38 -5.43
C TYR A 98 -1.43 6.51 -4.45
N PHE A 99 -0.68 7.62 -4.54
CA PHE A 99 -0.94 8.80 -3.72
C PHE A 99 -2.33 9.38 -4.02
N LEU A 100 -2.66 9.58 -5.29
CA LEU A 100 -3.97 10.09 -5.73
C LEU A 100 -5.11 9.14 -5.34
N LEU A 101 -4.97 7.83 -5.54
CA LEU A 101 -5.98 6.85 -5.15
C LEU A 101 -6.21 6.85 -3.64
N SER A 102 -5.16 6.95 -2.84
CA SER A 102 -5.27 7.06 -1.38
C SER A 102 -5.98 8.35 -0.97
N TYR A 103 -5.66 9.47 -1.63
CA TYR A 103 -6.34 10.74 -1.40
C TYR A 103 -7.84 10.67 -1.76
N LEU A 104 -8.18 10.05 -2.90
CA LEU A 104 -9.58 9.79 -3.27
C LEU A 104 -10.29 8.94 -2.20
N GLY A 105 -9.63 7.89 -1.69
CA GLY A 105 -10.16 7.07 -0.61
C GLY A 105 -10.48 7.88 0.65
N ILE A 106 -9.59 8.81 1.04
CA ILE A 106 -9.82 9.73 2.15
C ILE A 106 -11.07 10.58 1.89
N ASN A 107 -11.17 11.23 0.73
CA ASN A 107 -12.30 12.11 0.41
C ASN A 107 -13.63 11.35 0.34
N THR A 108 -13.67 10.19 -0.29
CA THR A 108 -14.89 9.36 -0.34
C THR A 108 -15.36 8.95 1.06
N ALA A 109 -14.45 8.60 1.95
CA ALA A 109 -14.78 8.29 3.34
C ALA A 109 -15.21 9.53 4.15
N TYR A 110 -14.74 10.72 3.77
CA TYR A 110 -15.14 11.97 4.40
C TYR A 110 -16.57 12.37 4.00
N GLU A 111 -16.89 12.30 2.70
CA GLU A 111 -18.23 12.63 2.18
C GLU A 111 -19.32 11.74 2.75
N ARG A 112 -19.08 10.43 2.86
CA ARG A 112 -20.06 9.48 3.44
C ARG A 112 -20.33 9.67 4.95
N ARG A 113 -19.61 10.56 5.62
CA ARG A 113 -19.82 10.90 7.03
C ARG A 113 -20.59 12.20 7.24
N LYS A 114 -20.77 13.01 6.20
CA LYS A 114 -21.69 14.16 6.22
C LYS A 114 -23.12 13.66 6.11
#